data_AF-A0A6N6T8A7-F1
#
_entry.id   AF-A0A6N6T8A7-F1
#
_cell.length_a   1.000
_cell.length_b   1.000
_cell.length_c   1.000
_cell.angle_alpha   90.00
_cell.angle_beta   90.00
_cell.angle_gamma   90.00
#
_symmetry.space_group_name_H-M   'P 1'
#
loop_
_entity.id
_entity.type
_entity.pdbx_description
1 polymer ?
#
loop_
_entity_poly.entity_id
_entity_poly.type
_entity_poly.pdbx_seq_one_letter_code
_entity_poly.pdbx_strand_id
1 'polypeptide(L)'
;MYIADDPTLALITRFVGDAQNLNLSDAEFLFQQIAAIEQYVAPFPDEERQERALEWIAAHARHYRQQWQKQAAVGVLAHARCPDCPLDGGDRAAPCAVHNRWLELLRRYATTEISSRQYVEDSLKLLGRYKDRLKVGRTRQRRQYAIPALDPG
;
A
#
# COMPACT_ATOMS: atom_id res chain seq x y z
N MET A 1 -1.72 18.85 5.40
CA MET A 1 -3.07 18.93 4.82
C MET A 1 -3.69 17.53 4.86
N TYR A 2 -4.98 17.41 5.19
CA TYR A 2 -5.61 16.18 5.68
C TYR A 2 -5.35 14.94 4.81
N ILE A 3 -4.97 13.85 5.49
CA ILE A 3 -4.60 12.56 4.92
C ILE A 3 -5.83 11.95 4.27
N ALA A 4 -5.81 11.93 2.93
CA ALA A 4 -6.66 11.18 2.01
C ALA A 4 -8.17 11.38 2.15
N ASP A 5 -8.84 11.72 1.04
CA ASP A 5 -10.30 11.52 0.85
C ASP A 5 -10.72 10.03 0.98
N ASP A 6 -9.76 9.14 1.24
CA ASP A 6 -9.89 7.71 1.38
C ASP A 6 -9.69 7.30 2.86
N PRO A 7 -10.76 6.92 3.58
CA PRO A 7 -10.67 6.57 5.00
C PRO A 7 -9.87 5.29 5.24
N THR A 8 -9.87 4.34 4.29
CA THR A 8 -9.09 3.11 4.40
C THR A 8 -7.61 3.41 4.31
N LEU A 9 -7.22 4.26 3.35
CA LEU A 9 -5.84 4.69 3.21
C LEU A 9 -5.35 5.47 4.44
N ALA A 10 -6.16 6.39 4.96
CA ALA A 10 -5.82 7.17 6.14
C ALA A 10 -5.52 6.29 7.37
N LEU A 11 -6.30 5.23 7.56
CA LEU A 11 -6.06 4.25 8.63
C LEU A 11 -4.76 3.48 8.40
N ILE A 12 -4.53 2.98 7.18
CA ILE A 12 -3.30 2.24 6.85
C ILE A 12 -2.07 3.10 7.14
N THR A 13 -2.06 4.34 6.66
CA THR A 13 -0.91 5.22 6.77
C THR A 13 -0.62 5.60 8.22
N ARG A 14 -1.68 5.78 9.03
CA ARG A 14 -1.57 6.05 10.47
C ARG A 14 -0.98 4.87 11.24
N PHE A 15 -1.35 3.64 10.91
CA PHE A 15 -0.98 2.46 11.71
C PHE A 15 0.25 1.70 11.18
N VAL A 16 0.58 1.82 9.90
CA VAL A 16 1.68 1.06 9.27
C VAL A 16 2.88 1.96 8.94
N GLY A 17 2.67 3.24 8.63
CA GLY A 17 3.71 4.10 8.09
C GLY A 17 4.58 4.84 9.10
N ASP A 18 4.25 4.80 10.40
CA ASP A 18 4.75 5.76 11.43
C ASP A 18 4.68 7.23 10.95
N ALA A 19 3.81 7.48 9.98
CA ALA A 19 3.83 8.69 9.18
C ALA A 19 2.79 9.64 9.77
N GLN A 20 3.20 10.33 10.84
CA GLN A 20 2.40 11.48 11.33
C GLN A 20 2.18 12.53 10.23
N ASN A 21 3.02 12.54 9.19
CA ASN A 21 2.77 13.25 7.95
C ASN A 21 3.42 12.48 6.80
N LEU A 22 2.63 11.75 6.01
CA LEU A 22 3.04 11.46 4.64
C LEU A 22 3.15 12.82 3.94
N ASN A 23 4.36 13.36 3.90
CA ASN A 23 4.66 14.60 3.19
C ASN A 23 4.71 14.25 1.70
N LEU A 24 3.54 13.88 1.16
CA LEU A 24 3.35 13.64 -0.26
C LEU A 24 3.69 14.96 -0.96
N SER A 25 4.59 14.93 -1.95
CA SER A 25 5.02 16.14 -2.63
C SER A 25 3.85 16.71 -3.44
N ASP A 26 3.22 17.78 -2.92
CA ASP A 26 2.20 18.52 -3.65
C ASP A 26 2.75 19.04 -4.98
N ALA A 27 4.06 19.31 -5.07
CA ALA A 27 4.73 19.71 -6.30
C ALA A 27 4.73 18.59 -7.36
N GLU A 28 5.06 17.36 -6.98
CA GLU A 28 5.05 16.20 -7.90
C GLU A 28 3.63 15.93 -8.44
N PHE A 29 2.62 16.04 -7.57
CA PHE A 29 1.22 15.95 -7.97
C PHE A 29 0.86 17.01 -9.00
N LEU A 30 1.20 18.28 -8.73
CA LEU A 30 0.87 19.39 -9.63
C LEU A 30 1.53 19.23 -11.00
N PHE A 31 2.80 18.82 -11.06
CA PHE A 31 3.47 18.56 -12.33
C PHE A 31 2.80 17.45 -13.13
N GLN A 32 2.42 16.34 -12.48
CA GLN A 32 1.71 15.25 -13.17
C GLN A 32 0.32 15.66 -13.64
N GLN A 33 -0.42 16.44 -12.83
CA GLN A 33 -1.74 16.94 -13.22
C GLN A 33 -1.65 17.90 -14.40
N ILE A 34 -0.68 18.83 -14.40
CA ILE A 34 -0.45 19.74 -15.52
C ILE A 34 -0.14 18.95 -16.79
N ALA A 35 0.79 17.99 -16.73
CA ALA A 35 1.12 17.15 -17.88
C ALA A 35 -0.09 16.37 -18.43
N ALA A 36 -0.97 15.88 -17.55
CA ALA A 36 -2.19 15.18 -17.96
C ALA A 36 -3.19 16.13 -18.65
N ILE A 37 -3.34 17.36 -18.15
CA ILE A 37 -4.18 18.40 -18.77
C ILE A 37 -3.60 18.79 -20.12
N GLU A 38 -2.29 19.04 -20.21
CA GLU A 38 -1.59 19.38 -21.46
C GLU A 38 -1.80 18.29 -22.53
N GLN A 39 -1.66 17.02 -22.15
CA GLN A 39 -1.93 15.90 -23.05
C GLN A 39 -3.38 15.85 -23.51
N TYR A 40 -4.33 16.15 -22.62
CA TYR A 40 -5.76 16.18 -22.94
C TYR A 40 -6.12 17.32 -23.90
N VAL A 41 -5.55 18.52 -23.70
CA VAL A 41 -5.90 19.71 -24.51
C VAL A 41 -5.12 19.80 -25.83
N ALA A 42 -4.01 19.07 -25.97
CA ALA A 42 -3.16 19.10 -27.17
C ALA A 42 -3.91 18.92 -28.51
N PRO A 43 -4.94 18.05 -28.64
CA PRO A 43 -5.69 17.87 -29.89
C PRO A 43 -6.64 19.03 -30.24
N PHE A 44 -6.94 19.94 -29.30
CA PHE A 44 -7.91 21.02 -29.51
C PHE A 44 -7.23 22.29 -30.06
N PRO A 45 -7.97 23.14 -30.82
CA PRO A 45 -7.50 24.46 -31.24
C PRO A 45 -7.20 25.36 -30.05
N ASP A 46 -6.24 26.29 -30.18
CA ASP A 46 -5.80 27.17 -29.08
C ASP A 46 -6.94 27.94 -28.40
N GLU A 47 -7.93 28.35 -29.18
CA GLU A 47 -9.13 29.06 -28.72
C GLU A 47 -9.98 28.22 -27.76
N GLU A 48 -10.02 26.89 -27.95
CA GLU A 48 -10.80 25.96 -27.13
C GLU A 48 -10.00 25.38 -25.95
N ARG A 49 -8.65 25.41 -26.00
CA ARG A 49 -7.80 24.73 -25.01
C ARG A 49 -8.09 25.13 -23.57
N GLN A 50 -8.32 26.43 -23.32
CA GLN A 50 -8.62 26.91 -21.97
C GLN A 50 -9.97 26.38 -21.46
N GLU A 51 -11.01 26.41 -22.29
CA GLU A 51 -12.33 25.88 -21.93
C GLU A 51 -12.25 24.38 -21.66
N ARG A 52 -11.57 23.62 -22.53
CA ARG A 52 -11.35 22.18 -22.37
C ARG A 52 -10.57 21.83 -21.10
N ALA A 53 -9.55 22.63 -20.76
CA ALA A 53 -8.80 22.44 -19.51
C ALA A 53 -9.72 22.60 -18.28
N LEU A 54 -10.59 23.61 -18.27
CA LEU A 54 -11.52 23.86 -17.17
C LEU A 54 -12.56 22.73 -17.06
N GLU A 55 -13.14 22.29 -18.18
CA GLU A 55 -14.04 21.12 -18.23
C GLU A 55 -13.37 19.87 -17.65
N TRP A 56 -12.12 19.61 -18.05
CA TRP A 56 -11.37 18.48 -17.55
C TRP A 56 -11.12 18.56 -16.04
N ILE A 57 -10.69 19.72 -15.54
CA ILE A 57 -10.46 19.93 -14.10
C ILE A 57 -11.75 19.70 -13.31
N ALA A 58 -12.85 20.30 -13.74
CA ALA A 58 -14.14 20.20 -13.07
C ALA A 58 -14.62 18.73 -12.98
N ALA A 59 -14.40 17.94 -14.03
CA ALA A 59 -14.82 16.54 -14.07
C ALA A 59 -13.85 15.58 -13.35
N HIS A 60 -12.53 15.84 -13.38
CA HIS A 60 -11.53 14.82 -13.04
C HIS A 60 -10.62 15.15 -11.85
N ALA A 61 -10.46 16.41 -11.45
CA ALA A 61 -9.42 16.82 -10.51
C ALA A 61 -9.48 16.06 -9.16
N ARG A 62 -10.70 15.83 -8.64
CA ARG A 62 -10.89 15.10 -7.38
C ARG A 62 -10.47 13.63 -7.49
N HIS A 63 -10.99 12.94 -8.51
CA HIS A 63 -10.66 11.53 -8.72
C HIS A 63 -9.17 11.33 -9.01
N TYR A 64 -8.59 12.23 -9.81
CA TYR A 64 -7.16 12.23 -10.11
C TYR A 64 -6.31 12.38 -8.85
N ARG A 65 -6.67 13.33 -7.96
CA ARG A 65 -6.00 13.52 -6.67
C ARG A 65 -6.10 12.29 -5.78
N GLN A 66 -7.27 11.68 -5.70
CA GLN A 66 -7.48 10.45 -4.91
C GLN A 66 -6.61 9.30 -5.42
N GLN A 67 -6.58 9.10 -6.73
CA GLN A 67 -5.79 8.06 -7.36
C GLN A 67 -4.29 8.29 -7.12
N TRP A 68 -3.83 9.53 -7.28
CA TRP A 68 -2.45 9.89 -7.00
C TRP A 68 -2.07 9.64 -5.53
N GLN A 69 -2.92 10.04 -4.57
CA GLN A 69 -2.68 9.81 -3.14
C GLN A 69 -2.52 8.33 -2.82
N LYS A 70 -3.35 7.46 -3.42
CA LYS A 70 -3.22 6.00 -3.27
C LYS A 70 -1.87 5.48 -3.76
N GLN A 71 -1.43 5.93 -4.94
CA GLN A 71 -0.14 5.51 -5.52
C GLN A 71 1.05 6.03 -4.70
N ALA A 72 1.00 7.28 -4.28
CA ALA A 72 2.05 7.88 -3.47
C ALA A 72 2.16 7.19 -2.10
N ALA A 73 1.02 6.82 -1.49
CA ALA A 73 0.99 6.04 -0.26
C ALA A 73 1.60 4.63 -0.45
N VAL A 74 1.34 3.94 -1.58
CA VAL A 74 2.02 2.67 -1.91
C VAL A 74 3.54 2.87 -1.93
N GLY A 75 4.02 3.95 -2.55
CA GLY A 75 5.44 4.28 -2.63
C GLY A 75 6.09 4.42 -1.26
N VAL A 76 5.46 5.15 -0.34
CA VAL A 76 6.00 5.29 1.02
C VAL A 76 5.88 3.99 1.83
N LEU A 77 4.72 3.34 1.77
CA LEU A 77 4.46 2.12 2.56
C LEU A 77 5.30 0.92 2.10
N ALA A 78 5.74 0.88 0.84
CA ALA A 78 6.68 -0.14 0.34
C ALA A 78 8.01 -0.16 1.10
N HIS A 79 8.40 0.99 1.66
CA HIS A 79 9.64 1.16 2.42
C HIS A 79 9.41 1.05 3.94
N ALA A 80 8.16 0.99 4.39
CA ALA A 80 7.85 0.84 5.80
C ALA A 80 8.38 -0.50 6.33
N ARG A 81 8.92 -0.49 7.55
CA ARG A 81 9.47 -1.66 8.22
C ARG A 81 8.89 -1.78 9.62
N CYS A 82 8.66 -3.00 10.06
CA CYS A 82 8.35 -3.23 11.46
C CYS A 82 9.68 -3.18 12.24
N PRO A 83 9.82 -2.34 13.29
CA PRO A 83 11.08 -2.17 14.01
C PRO A 83 11.57 -3.48 14.65
N ASP A 84 10.64 -4.33 15.10
CA ASP A 84 10.92 -5.61 15.73
C ASP A 84 10.23 -6.77 14.97
N CYS A 85 10.44 -6.87 13.66
CA CYS A 85 9.79 -7.92 12.88
C CYS A 85 10.36 -9.31 13.21
N PRO A 86 9.60 -10.24 13.83
CA PRO A 86 10.11 -11.58 14.13
C PRO A 86 10.26 -12.47 12.88
N LEU A 87 9.95 -11.92 11.69
CA LEU A 87 9.95 -12.60 10.40
C LEU A 87 11.04 -12.07 9.45
N ASP A 88 11.89 -11.16 9.90
CA ASP A 88 12.97 -10.57 9.06
C ASP A 88 14.14 -11.54 8.81
N GLY A 89 14.18 -12.67 9.52
CA GLY A 89 15.26 -13.66 9.37
C GLY A 89 16.66 -13.09 9.70
N GLY A 90 16.73 -11.95 10.40
CA GLY A 90 17.97 -11.24 10.70
C GLY A 90 18.45 -10.27 9.62
N ASP A 91 17.81 -10.23 8.45
CA ASP A 91 18.12 -9.24 7.39
C ASP A 91 17.12 -8.09 7.43
N ARG A 92 17.52 -6.98 8.06
CA ARG A 92 16.71 -5.76 8.17
C ARG A 92 16.55 -5.00 6.86
N ALA A 93 17.30 -5.36 5.81
CA ALA A 93 17.25 -4.67 4.53
C ALA A 93 16.02 -5.08 3.70
N ALA A 94 15.56 -6.34 3.82
CA ALA A 94 14.46 -6.88 3.03
C ALA A 94 13.10 -6.79 3.77
N PRO A 95 11.99 -6.48 3.06
CA PRO A 95 10.66 -6.61 3.64
C PRO A 95 10.35 -8.07 3.98
N CYS A 96 9.69 -8.32 5.11
CA CYS A 96 9.30 -9.68 5.48
C CYS A 96 8.27 -10.26 4.47
N ALA A 97 8.15 -11.59 4.43
CA ALA A 97 7.26 -12.27 3.48
C ALA A 97 5.79 -11.83 3.57
N VAL A 98 5.32 -11.44 4.77
CA VAL A 98 3.96 -10.91 4.97
C VAL A 98 3.84 -9.53 4.33
N HIS A 99 4.84 -8.65 4.52
CA HIS A 99 4.85 -7.31 3.96
C HIS A 99 4.83 -7.33 2.43
N ASN A 100 5.62 -8.20 1.79
CA ASN A 100 5.59 -8.33 0.32
C ASN A 100 4.20 -8.70 -0.22
N ARG A 101 3.53 -9.68 0.43
CA ARG A 101 2.17 -10.09 0.04
C ARG A 101 1.13 -9.04 0.33
N TRP A 102 1.28 -8.31 1.42
CA TRP A 102 0.40 -7.20 1.74
C TRP A 102 0.57 -6.03 0.76
N LEU A 103 1.80 -5.74 0.32
CA LEU A 103 2.09 -4.71 -0.67
C LEU A 103 1.44 -5.01 -2.03
N GLU A 104 1.34 -6.29 -2.42
CA GLU A 104 0.56 -6.72 -3.60
C GLU A 104 -0.93 -6.32 -3.46
N LEU A 105 -1.55 -6.57 -2.29
CA LEU A 105 -2.94 -6.18 -2.03
C LEU A 105 -3.11 -4.65 -2.05
N LEU A 106 -2.17 -3.91 -1.45
CA LEU A 106 -2.22 -2.45 -1.43
C LEU A 106 -2.09 -1.86 -2.84
N ARG A 107 -1.25 -2.43 -3.70
CA ARG A 107 -1.13 -2.02 -5.12
C ARG A 107 -2.43 -2.22 -5.87
N ARG A 108 -3.06 -3.39 -5.73
CA ARG A 108 -4.36 -3.71 -6.37
C ARG A 108 -5.47 -2.77 -5.88
N TYR A 109 -5.45 -2.42 -4.59
CA TYR A 109 -6.36 -1.42 -4.03
C TYR A 109 -6.10 -0.03 -4.64
N ALA A 110 -4.82 0.35 -4.73
CA ALA A 110 -4.42 1.64 -5.26
C ALA A 110 -4.71 1.79 -6.76
N THR A 111 -4.75 0.70 -7.53
CA THR A 111 -5.15 0.68 -8.95
C THR A 111 -6.66 0.48 -9.14
N THR A 112 -7.46 0.56 -8.07
CA THR A 112 -8.92 0.33 -8.09
C THR A 112 -9.37 -1.05 -8.57
N GLU A 113 -8.46 -2.03 -8.63
CA GLU A 113 -8.75 -3.41 -9.01
C GLU A 113 -9.60 -4.12 -7.95
N ILE A 114 -9.42 -3.76 -6.67
CA ILE A 114 -10.20 -4.28 -5.55
C ILE A 114 -10.82 -3.15 -4.74
N SER A 115 -12.01 -3.40 -4.19
CA SER A 115 -12.67 -2.46 -3.29
C SER A 115 -11.98 -2.40 -1.92
N SER A 116 -12.28 -1.35 -1.15
CA SER A 116 -11.80 -1.22 0.23
C SER A 116 -12.20 -2.41 1.10
N ARG A 117 -13.44 -2.89 0.94
CA ARG A 117 -13.95 -4.09 1.63
C ARG A 117 -13.13 -5.32 1.26
N GLN A 118 -12.93 -5.57 -0.03
CA GLN A 118 -12.16 -6.73 -0.50
C GLN A 118 -10.72 -6.68 -0.01
N TYR A 119 -10.10 -5.49 -0.04
CA TYR A 119 -8.75 -5.27 0.49
C TYR A 119 -8.65 -5.64 1.99
N VAL A 120 -9.61 -5.21 2.80
CA VAL A 120 -9.64 -5.54 4.24
C VAL A 120 -9.81 -7.04 4.46
N GLU A 121 -10.76 -7.67 3.77
CA GLU A 121 -11.02 -9.10 3.88
C GLU A 121 -9.79 -9.94 3.50
N ASP A 122 -9.14 -9.61 2.39
CA ASP A 122 -7.96 -10.35 1.91
C ASP A 122 -6.74 -10.10 2.80
N SER A 123 -6.58 -8.89 3.33
CA SER A 123 -5.53 -8.58 4.31
C SER A 123 -5.71 -9.38 5.60
N LEU A 124 -6.94 -9.49 6.13
CA LEU A 124 -7.22 -10.30 7.31
C LEU A 124 -6.98 -11.80 7.07
N LYS A 125 -7.39 -12.31 5.89
CA LYS A 125 -7.10 -13.70 5.49
C LYS A 125 -5.59 -13.96 5.39
N LEU A 126 -4.82 -13.01 4.85
CA LEU A 126 -3.36 -13.09 4.78
C LEU A 126 -2.76 -13.22 6.18
N LEU A 127 -3.12 -12.32 7.09
CA LEU A 127 -2.64 -12.34 8.48
C LEU A 127 -3.05 -13.62 9.22
N GLY A 128 -4.28 -14.10 9.03
CA GLY A 128 -4.78 -15.35 9.58
C GLY A 128 -3.92 -16.56 9.17
N ARG A 129 -3.65 -16.71 7.87
CA ARG A 129 -2.81 -17.81 7.35
C ARG A 129 -1.41 -17.83 7.95
N TYR A 130 -0.77 -16.67 8.06
CA TYR A 130 0.57 -16.59 8.64
C TYR A 130 0.57 -16.85 10.16
N LYS A 131 -0.43 -16.34 10.88
CA LYS A 131 -0.63 -16.64 12.30
C LYS A 131 -0.79 -18.14 12.54
N ASP A 132 -1.58 -18.82 11.72
CA ASP A 132 -1.80 -20.27 11.87
C ASP A 132 -0.54 -21.07 11.54
N ARG A 133 0.21 -20.68 10.51
CA ARG A 133 1.53 -21.29 10.22
C ARG A 133 2.52 -21.13 11.37
N LEU A 134 2.58 -19.95 11.99
CA LEU A 134 3.45 -19.72 13.15
C LEU A 134 3.06 -20.58 14.36
N LYS A 135 1.75 -20.73 14.62
CA LYS A 135 1.27 -21.64 15.67
C LYS A 135 1.66 -23.09 15.38
N VAL A 136 1.45 -23.57 14.16
CA VAL A 136 1.81 -24.94 13.76
C VAL A 136 3.32 -25.18 13.86
N GLY A 137 4.14 -24.21 13.44
CA GLY A 137 5.60 -24.24 13.58
C GLY A 137 6.02 -24.38 15.04
N ARG A 138 5.45 -23.57 15.95
CA ARG A 138 5.73 -23.63 17.39
C ARG A 138 5.31 -24.96 18.01
N THR A 139 4.17 -25.52 17.61
CA THR A 139 3.71 -26.84 18.07
C THR A 139 4.61 -27.97 17.56
N ARG A 140 5.05 -27.91 16.30
CA ARG A 140 5.98 -28.90 15.72
C ARG A 140 7.36 -28.85 16.37
N GLN A 141 7.89 -27.64 16.59
CA GLN A 141 9.17 -27.44 17.27
C GLN A 141 9.10 -27.97 18.72
N ARG A 142 8.03 -27.65 19.47
CA ARG A 142 7.81 -28.23 20.80
C ARG A 142 7.74 -29.76 20.78
N ARG A 143 7.12 -30.37 19.76
CA ARG A 143 7.11 -31.85 19.62
C ARG A 143 8.48 -32.42 19.28
N GLN A 144 9.27 -31.76 18.43
CA GLN A 144 10.62 -32.22 18.08
C GLN A 144 11.58 -32.18 19.27
N TYR A 145 11.47 -31.18 20.14
CA TYR A 145 12.24 -31.11 21.40
C TYR A 145 11.69 -32.01 22.51
N ALA A 146 10.49 -32.58 22.36
CA ALA A 146 9.86 -33.47 23.33
C ALA A 146 10.03 -34.96 23.00
N ILE A 147 10.65 -35.31 21.87
CA ILE A 147 11.09 -36.68 21.58
C ILE A 147 12.54 -36.77 22.07
N PRO A 148 12.85 -37.47 23.17
CA PRO A 148 14.23 -37.75 23.52
C PRO A 148 14.81 -38.63 22.42
N ALA A 149 16.03 -38.31 21.98
CA ALA A 149 16.82 -39.24 21.18
C ALA A 149 16.95 -40.54 21.99
N LEU A 150 16.25 -41.59 21.55
CA LEU A 150 16.53 -42.95 22.01
C LEU A 150 17.89 -43.31 21.41
N ASP A 151 18.93 -43.23 22.23
CA ASP A 151 20.23 -43.82 21.95
C ASP A 151 20.05 -45.30 21.62
N PRO A 152 20.52 -45.79 20.45
CA PRO A 152 20.71 -47.21 20.26
C PRO A 152 22.02 -47.58 20.96
N GLY A 153 21.89 -48.25 22.11
CA GLY A 153 23.01 -48.90 22.79
C GLY A 153 23.60 -50.05 21.99
#